data_AF-A0A936U3J0-F1
#
_entry.id   AF-A0A936U3J0-F1
#
_cell.length_a   1.000
_cell.length_b   1.000
_cell.length_c   1.000
_cell.angle_alpha   90.00
_cell.angle_beta   90.00
_cell.angle_gamma   90.00
#
_symmetry.space_group_name_H-M   'P 1'
#
loop_
_entity.id
_entity.type
_entity.pdbx_description
1 polymer ?
#
loop_
_entity_poly.entity_id
_entity_poly.type
_entity_poly.pdbx_seq_one_letter_code
_entity_poly.pdbx_strand_id
1 'polypeptide(L)'
;MSIFSRASSSLQRVLMGGPTHLQTGNLAPELGVMSTDGGIVSVADLRGQPWVLYFYPKDETPGCTAQACDLRDSWERITARGVKVFGCSLDGVDAHKKFIQHHELPFPLLADTQGVVAERFGVLGGIGPVKMARRVTFVVNAEGQITHIFDPARTKGHAQEVLDALNEGASA
;
A
#
# COMPACT_ATOMS: atom_id res chain seq x y z
N MET A 1 30.26 -12.55 -17.34
CA MET A 1 29.08 -12.59 -18.24
C MET A 1 27.84 -12.69 -17.36
N SER A 2 27.19 -11.55 -17.11
CA SER A 2 25.96 -11.50 -16.30
C SER A 2 24.76 -11.79 -17.20
N ILE A 3 24.16 -12.96 -17.05
CA ILE A 3 23.00 -13.44 -17.83
C ILE A 3 21.65 -13.06 -17.20
N PHE A 4 21.63 -12.15 -16.23
CA PHE A 4 20.38 -11.61 -15.71
C PHE A 4 20.10 -10.23 -16.32
N SER A 5 19.49 -10.18 -17.50
CA SER A 5 18.80 -8.97 -17.92
C SER A 5 17.82 -9.22 -19.06
N ARG A 6 16.62 -8.64 -18.89
CA ARG A 6 15.51 -8.52 -19.83
C ARG A 6 14.58 -9.73 -19.93
N ALA A 7 13.75 -9.90 -18.91
CA ALA A 7 12.34 -10.05 -19.25
C ALA A 7 11.96 -8.82 -20.11
N SER A 8 11.40 -9.06 -21.30
CA SER A 8 10.92 -7.98 -22.18
C SER A 8 9.99 -7.06 -21.40
N SER A 9 10.13 -5.74 -21.55
CA SER A 9 9.29 -4.73 -20.91
C SER A 9 7.79 -5.02 -21.08
N SER A 10 7.42 -5.71 -22.17
CA SER A 10 6.08 -6.18 -22.47
C SER A 10 5.59 -7.28 -21.51
N LEU A 11 6.44 -8.25 -21.13
CA LEU A 11 6.09 -9.29 -20.16
C LEU A 11 5.97 -8.72 -18.75
N GLN A 12 6.79 -7.72 -18.41
CA GLN A 12 6.71 -7.06 -17.11
C GLN A 12 5.43 -6.22 -16.99
N ARG A 13 4.97 -5.57 -18.08
CA ARG A 13 3.66 -4.88 -18.16
C ARG A 13 2.46 -5.82 -18.05
N VAL A 14 2.55 -7.01 -18.64
CA VAL A 14 1.45 -8.00 -18.60
C VAL A 14 1.30 -8.61 -17.20
N LEU A 15 2.40 -8.82 -16.48
CA LEU A 15 2.39 -9.40 -15.13
C LEU A 15 2.09 -8.37 -14.02
N MET A 16 2.41 -7.09 -14.25
CA MET A 16 2.35 -6.01 -13.25
C MET A 16 1.38 -4.88 -13.64
N GLY A 17 0.42 -5.09 -14.56
CA GLY A 17 -0.49 -4.02 -14.99
C GLY A 17 0.18 -2.76 -15.56
N GLY A 18 -0.64 -1.78 -15.98
CA GLY A 18 -0.16 -0.42 -16.24
C GLY A 18 0.04 0.36 -14.93
N PRO A 19 0.81 1.47 -14.92
CA PRO A 19 0.87 2.36 -13.77
C PRO A 19 -0.54 2.85 -13.42
N THR A 20 -0.76 3.24 -12.16
CA THR A 20 -2.07 3.78 -11.75
C THR A 20 -2.44 5.00 -12.61
N HIS A 21 -3.74 5.19 -12.81
CA HIS A 21 -4.27 6.36 -13.49
C HIS A 21 -4.32 7.60 -12.58
N LEU A 22 -4.14 7.41 -11.26
CA LEU A 22 -4.14 8.48 -10.27
C LEU A 22 -2.83 9.28 -10.32
N GLN A 23 -2.92 10.55 -9.95
CA GLN A 23 -1.80 11.49 -9.92
C GLN A 23 -1.80 12.27 -8.60
N THR A 24 -0.64 12.80 -8.22
CA THR A 24 -0.54 13.79 -7.14
C THR A 24 -1.51 14.95 -7.38
N GLY A 25 -2.17 15.40 -6.32
CA GLY A 25 -3.22 16.41 -6.32
C GLY A 25 -4.63 15.84 -6.55
N ASN A 26 -4.78 14.60 -7.02
CA ASN A 26 -6.10 13.97 -7.09
C ASN A 26 -6.64 13.68 -5.69
N LEU A 27 -7.97 13.70 -5.53
CA LEU A 27 -8.59 13.14 -4.33
C LEU A 27 -8.42 11.62 -4.32
N ALA A 28 -8.13 11.07 -3.15
CA ALA A 28 -8.10 9.63 -2.96
C ALA A 28 -9.49 9.03 -3.26
N PRO A 29 -9.58 7.96 -4.07
CA PRO A 29 -10.84 7.27 -4.32
C PRO A 29 -11.49 6.79 -3.01
N GLU A 30 -12.82 6.83 -2.97
CA GLU A 30 -13.59 6.27 -1.86
C GLU A 30 -13.27 4.78 -1.66
N LEU A 31 -13.04 4.42 -0.40
CA LEU A 31 -12.81 3.05 0.06
C LEU A 31 -13.77 2.69 1.19
N GLY A 32 -14.07 1.40 1.31
CA GLY A 32 -14.93 0.83 2.34
C GLY A 32 -14.53 -0.63 2.52
N VAL A 33 -13.49 -0.86 3.33
CA VAL A 33 -12.85 -2.18 3.43
C VAL A 33 -12.82 -2.65 4.87
N MET A 34 -13.05 -3.94 5.06
CA MET A 34 -12.93 -4.59 6.36
C MET A 34 -11.47 -4.52 6.84
N SER A 35 -11.29 -4.02 8.04
CA SER A 35 -9.99 -3.92 8.70
C SER A 35 -9.80 -5.00 9.77
N THR A 36 -8.55 -5.35 10.03
CA THR A 36 -8.16 -6.32 11.06
C THR A 36 -8.30 -5.80 12.49
N ASP A 37 -8.31 -4.49 12.69
CA ASP A 37 -8.66 -3.83 13.97
C ASP A 37 -10.18 -3.82 14.25
N GLY A 38 -10.98 -4.27 13.26
CA GLY A 38 -12.42 -4.38 13.35
C GLY A 38 -13.14 -3.23 12.66
N GLY A 39 -14.24 -3.56 11.98
CA GLY A 39 -15.07 -2.57 11.28
C GLY A 39 -14.58 -2.26 9.87
N ILE A 40 -15.26 -1.28 9.26
CA ILE A 40 -15.00 -0.83 7.90
C ILE A 40 -14.23 0.49 7.99
N VAL A 41 -13.08 0.58 7.33
CA VAL A 41 -12.37 1.84 7.14
C VAL A 41 -12.89 2.51 5.88
N SER A 42 -13.23 3.79 5.97
CA SER A 42 -13.61 4.62 4.83
C SER A 42 -12.77 5.91 4.74
N VAL A 43 -12.77 6.56 3.57
CA VAL A 43 -12.08 7.86 3.41
C VAL A 43 -12.68 8.93 4.33
N ALA A 44 -13.98 8.86 4.60
CA ALA A 44 -14.65 9.78 5.52
C ALA A 44 -14.08 9.69 6.95
N ASP A 45 -13.73 8.48 7.42
CA ASP A 45 -13.13 8.24 8.75
C ASP A 45 -11.67 8.75 8.84
N LEU A 46 -11.06 9.03 7.69
CA LEU A 46 -9.67 9.45 7.57
C LEU A 46 -9.52 10.96 7.30
N ARG A 47 -10.62 11.71 7.16
CA ARG A 47 -10.56 13.17 7.00
C ARG A 47 -9.99 13.85 8.24
N GLY A 48 -9.27 14.95 8.01
CA GLY A 48 -8.66 15.76 9.08
C GLY A 48 -7.32 15.24 9.59
N GLN A 49 -6.79 14.18 9.00
CA GLN A 49 -5.49 13.62 9.35
C GLN A 49 -4.85 12.93 8.13
N PRO A 50 -3.52 13.04 7.94
CA PRO A 50 -2.86 12.36 6.85
C PRO A 50 -2.93 10.84 7.04
N TRP A 51 -2.87 10.11 5.93
CA TRP A 51 -2.82 8.65 5.94
C TRP A 51 -2.02 8.08 4.77
N VAL A 52 -1.51 6.87 4.99
CA VAL A 52 -0.74 6.08 4.01
C VAL A 52 -1.48 4.78 3.76
N LEU A 53 -1.65 4.44 2.48
CA LEU A 53 -2.19 3.16 2.05
C LEU A 53 -1.18 2.49 1.13
N TYR A 54 -0.58 1.39 1.61
CA TYR A 54 0.35 0.60 0.80
C TYR A 54 -0.34 -0.69 0.34
N PHE A 55 -0.48 -0.83 -0.96
CA PHE A 55 -0.94 -2.05 -1.59
C PHE A 55 0.21 -3.02 -1.76
N TYR A 56 -0.05 -4.30 -1.55
CA TYR A 56 0.94 -5.35 -1.76
C TYR A 56 0.31 -6.65 -2.31
N PRO A 57 1.07 -7.46 -3.06
CA PRO A 57 0.49 -8.63 -3.74
C PRO A 57 -0.10 -9.72 -2.86
N LYS A 58 0.61 -10.10 -1.78
CA LYS A 58 0.27 -11.28 -0.98
C LYS A 58 0.98 -11.29 0.37
N ASP A 59 0.24 -11.63 1.43
CA ASP A 59 0.78 -11.93 2.77
C ASP A 59 1.87 -13.01 2.74
N GLU A 60 2.78 -12.99 3.72
CA GLU A 60 3.79 -14.04 3.96
C GLU A 60 4.75 -14.31 2.77
N THR A 61 4.84 -13.38 1.82
CA THR A 61 5.81 -13.47 0.72
C THR A 61 7.04 -12.60 1.00
N PRO A 62 8.26 -13.04 0.64
CA PRO A 62 9.50 -12.37 1.09
C PRO A 62 9.55 -10.86 0.83
N GLY A 63 9.07 -10.41 -0.33
CA GLY A 63 9.03 -8.98 -0.66
C GLY A 63 8.00 -8.19 0.13
N CYS A 64 6.82 -8.75 0.37
CA CYS A 64 5.77 -8.09 1.17
C CYS A 64 6.11 -8.08 2.65
N THR A 65 6.66 -9.18 3.17
CA THR A 65 7.21 -9.25 4.52
C THR A 65 8.30 -8.20 4.70
N ALA A 66 9.25 -8.07 3.77
CA ALA A 66 10.29 -7.06 3.86
C ALA A 66 9.73 -5.63 3.92
N GLN A 67 8.71 -5.31 3.09
CA GLN A 67 8.06 -3.99 3.10
C GLN A 67 7.32 -3.71 4.42
N ALA A 68 6.54 -4.69 4.91
CA ALA A 68 5.78 -4.55 6.14
C ALA A 68 6.71 -4.42 7.36
N CYS A 69 7.78 -5.22 7.43
CA CYS A 69 8.77 -5.12 8.50
C CYS A 69 9.54 -3.81 8.46
N ASP A 70 9.89 -3.28 7.27
CA ASP A 70 10.58 -1.98 7.14
C ASP A 70 9.71 -0.84 7.69
N LEU A 71 8.39 -0.87 7.44
CA LEU A 71 7.42 0.06 8.03
C LEU A 71 7.27 -0.12 9.54
N ARG A 72 7.18 -1.36 10.03
CA ARG A 72 7.13 -1.69 11.47
C ARG A 72 8.36 -1.14 12.19
N ASP A 73 9.55 -1.40 11.67
CA ASP A 73 10.81 -1.02 12.32
C ASP A 73 10.99 0.50 12.38
N SER A 74 10.23 1.26 11.57
CA SER A 74 10.17 2.72 11.57
C SER A 74 8.87 3.29 12.15
N TRP A 75 8.05 2.45 12.80
CA TRP A 75 6.68 2.80 13.17
C TRP A 75 6.59 4.07 14.00
N GLU A 76 7.38 4.17 15.07
CA GLU A 76 7.36 5.34 15.97
C GLU A 76 7.68 6.64 15.23
N ARG A 77 8.66 6.60 14.30
CA ARG A 77 9.05 7.77 13.49
C ARG A 77 7.93 8.20 12.55
N ILE A 78 7.22 7.23 11.98
CA ILE A 78 6.09 7.48 11.07
C ILE A 78 4.91 8.05 11.86
N THR A 79 4.48 7.39 12.94
CA THR A 79 3.33 7.82 13.73
C THR A 79 3.55 9.13 14.46
N ALA A 80 4.80 9.50 14.78
CA ALA A 80 5.13 10.82 15.31
C ALA A 80 4.71 11.98 14.37
N ARG A 81 4.38 11.69 13.10
CA ARG A 81 3.83 12.65 12.14
C ARG A 81 2.30 12.74 12.13
N GLY A 82 1.63 12.08 13.06
CA GLY A 82 0.16 12.09 13.15
C GLY A 82 -0.54 11.39 11.98
N VAL A 83 0.15 10.46 11.32
CA VAL A 83 -0.34 9.74 10.13
C VAL A 83 -0.91 8.37 10.51
N LYS A 84 -2.00 7.95 9.88
CA LYS A 84 -2.45 6.55 9.91
C LYS A 84 -1.81 5.76 8.78
N VAL A 85 -1.49 4.48 9.01
CA VAL A 85 -0.92 3.61 7.97
C VAL A 85 -1.77 2.35 7.87
N PHE A 86 -2.06 1.95 6.63
CA PHE A 86 -2.82 0.76 6.30
C PHE A 86 -2.08 -0.04 5.24
N GLY A 87 -1.97 -1.35 5.45
CA GLY A 87 -1.65 -2.29 4.38
C GLY A 87 -2.92 -2.80 3.71
N CYS A 88 -2.89 -3.08 2.41
CA CYS A 88 -4.03 -3.63 1.69
C CYS A 88 -3.59 -4.68 0.67
N SER A 89 -4.23 -5.85 0.71
CA SER A 89 -4.12 -6.87 -0.34
C SER A 89 -5.48 -7.53 -0.56
N LEU A 90 -5.52 -8.50 -1.49
CA LEU A 90 -6.70 -9.34 -1.72
C LEU A 90 -6.80 -10.51 -0.72
N ASP A 91 -5.91 -10.59 0.28
CA ASP A 91 -5.97 -11.59 1.33
C ASP A 91 -7.17 -11.36 2.26
N GLY A 92 -7.63 -12.43 2.90
CA GLY A 92 -8.72 -12.37 3.87
C GLY A 92 -8.24 -11.95 5.26
N VAL A 93 -9.18 -11.50 6.10
CA VAL A 93 -8.93 -11.05 7.48
C VAL A 93 -8.15 -12.09 8.31
N ASP A 94 -8.45 -13.38 8.16
CA ASP A 94 -7.76 -14.44 8.92
C ASP A 94 -6.29 -14.62 8.50
N ALA A 95 -5.98 -14.42 7.21
CA ALA A 95 -4.61 -14.45 6.72
C ALA A 95 -3.84 -13.21 7.23
N HIS A 96 -4.46 -12.04 7.14
CA HIS A 96 -3.90 -10.80 7.67
C HIS A 96 -3.60 -10.88 9.17
N LYS A 97 -4.51 -11.43 9.97
CA LYS A 97 -4.29 -11.60 11.42
C LYS A 97 -3.07 -12.47 11.72
N LYS A 98 -2.86 -13.55 10.96
CA LYS A 98 -1.66 -14.39 11.08
C LYS A 98 -0.41 -13.63 10.67
N PHE A 99 -0.47 -12.87 9.57
CA PHE A 99 0.66 -12.08 9.09
C PHE A 99 1.05 -10.99 10.10
N ILE A 100 0.08 -10.28 10.66
CA ILE A 100 0.28 -9.33 11.77
C ILE A 100 0.94 -10.01 12.96
N GLN A 101 0.43 -11.18 13.38
CA GLN A 101 0.96 -11.90 14.52
C GLN A 101 2.40 -12.40 14.30
N HIS A 102 2.69 -12.99 13.14
CA HIS A 102 4.00 -13.57 12.85
C HIS A 102 5.10 -12.51 12.73
N HIS A 103 4.76 -11.31 12.27
CA HIS A 103 5.73 -10.23 12.04
C HIS A 103 5.53 -9.04 12.96
N GLU A 104 4.70 -9.16 13.99
CA GLU A 104 4.46 -8.12 15.00
C GLU A 104 4.13 -6.75 14.40
N LEU A 105 3.26 -6.75 13.37
CA LEU A 105 2.92 -5.52 12.66
C LEU A 105 2.05 -4.61 13.53
N PRO A 106 2.42 -3.34 13.74
CA PRO A 106 1.75 -2.43 14.67
C PRO A 106 0.60 -1.66 14.02
N PHE A 107 0.23 -2.02 12.79
CA PHE A 107 -0.76 -1.33 11.98
C PHE A 107 -1.79 -2.31 11.40
N PRO A 108 -3.02 -1.84 11.13
CA PRO A 108 -4.06 -2.66 10.53
C PRO A 108 -3.79 -2.97 9.06
N LEU A 109 -4.27 -4.14 8.65
CA LEU A 109 -4.38 -4.58 7.26
C LEU A 109 -5.85 -4.61 6.82
N LEU A 110 -6.10 -4.17 5.59
CA LEU A 110 -7.40 -4.07 4.93
C LEU A 110 -7.59 -5.23 3.95
N ALA A 111 -8.65 -6.02 4.18
CA ALA A 111 -8.97 -7.21 3.41
C ALA A 111 -9.82 -6.88 2.16
N ASP A 112 -9.20 -6.40 1.09
CA ASP A 112 -9.87 -6.13 -0.20
C ASP A 112 -10.10 -7.41 -1.01
N THR A 113 -10.80 -8.38 -0.41
CA THR A 113 -10.94 -9.76 -0.95
C THR A 113 -11.54 -9.82 -2.36
N GLN A 114 -12.26 -8.78 -2.79
CA GLN A 114 -12.87 -8.68 -4.13
C GLN A 114 -12.02 -7.85 -5.11
N GLY A 115 -10.96 -7.19 -4.65
CA GLY A 115 -10.10 -6.32 -5.45
C GLY A 115 -10.75 -5.00 -5.86
N VAL A 116 -11.85 -4.61 -5.22
CA VAL A 116 -12.64 -3.42 -5.61
C VAL A 116 -11.88 -2.14 -5.28
N VAL A 117 -11.17 -2.11 -4.15
CA VAL A 117 -10.37 -0.95 -3.77
C VAL A 117 -9.09 -0.90 -4.59
N ALA A 118 -8.43 -2.03 -4.82
CA ALA A 118 -7.30 -2.11 -5.74
C ALA A 118 -7.69 -1.64 -7.16
N GLU A 119 -8.88 -1.98 -7.66
CA GLU A 119 -9.36 -1.52 -8.97
C GLU A 119 -9.58 -0.01 -9.00
N ARG A 120 -10.24 0.56 -7.99
CA ARG A 120 -10.46 2.01 -7.85
C ARG A 120 -9.17 2.81 -7.79
N PHE A 121 -8.17 2.28 -7.09
CA PHE A 121 -6.85 2.89 -7.02
C PHE A 121 -5.99 2.63 -8.27
N GLY A 122 -6.48 1.89 -9.26
CA GLY A 122 -5.74 1.57 -10.49
C GLY A 122 -4.56 0.64 -10.25
N VAL A 123 -4.61 -0.18 -9.21
CA VAL A 123 -3.54 -1.08 -8.76
C VAL A 123 -3.94 -2.55 -8.75
N LEU A 124 -5.14 -2.90 -9.23
CA LEU A 124 -5.49 -4.30 -9.47
C LEU A 124 -4.67 -4.83 -10.64
N GLY A 125 -3.89 -5.86 -10.39
CA GLY A 125 -3.13 -6.62 -11.38
C GLY A 125 -3.43 -8.11 -11.27
N GLY A 126 -2.54 -8.93 -11.84
CA GLY A 126 -2.71 -10.36 -11.82
C GLY A 126 -1.86 -11.09 -12.85
N ILE A 127 -1.81 -12.41 -12.69
CA ILE A 127 -1.17 -13.32 -13.65
C ILE A 127 -2.24 -14.32 -14.09
N GLY A 128 -2.69 -14.19 -15.34
CA GLY A 128 -3.78 -15.00 -15.88
C GLY A 128 -5.07 -14.84 -15.04
N PRO A 129 -5.67 -15.93 -14.53
CA PRO A 129 -6.91 -15.86 -13.74
C PRO A 129 -6.70 -15.36 -12.29
N VAL A 130 -5.45 -15.27 -11.82
CA VAL A 130 -5.14 -14.90 -10.43
C VAL A 130 -5.01 -13.39 -10.31
N LYS A 131 -5.94 -12.76 -9.59
CA LYS A 131 -5.91 -11.34 -9.26
C LYS A 131 -5.04 -11.07 -8.04
N MET A 132 -4.30 -9.95 -8.05
CA MET A 132 -3.54 -9.46 -6.90
C MET A 132 -3.38 -7.95 -6.99
N ALA A 133 -3.17 -7.28 -5.86
CA ALA A 133 -2.81 -5.87 -5.86
C ALA A 133 -1.34 -5.71 -6.28
N ARG A 134 -1.05 -4.68 -7.07
CA ARG A 134 0.32 -4.26 -7.38
C ARG A 134 0.95 -3.60 -6.17
N ARG A 135 2.27 -3.65 -6.08
CA ARG A 135 3.00 -3.00 -4.98
C ARG A 135 3.07 -1.49 -5.21
N VAL A 136 2.10 -0.77 -4.67
CA VAL A 136 1.97 0.69 -4.86
C VAL A 136 1.58 1.33 -3.54
N THR A 137 2.19 2.46 -3.21
CA THR A 137 1.87 3.21 -1.98
C THR A 137 1.36 4.60 -2.30
N PHE A 138 0.30 5.01 -1.62
CA PHE A 138 -0.29 6.34 -1.69
C PHE A 138 -0.10 7.05 -0.35
N VAL A 139 0.36 8.30 -0.39
CA VAL A 139 0.39 9.21 0.77
C VAL A 139 -0.66 10.27 0.54
N VAL A 140 -1.56 10.45 1.51
CA VAL A 140 -2.74 11.30 1.40
C VAL A 140 -2.75 12.31 2.55
N ASN A 141 -3.00 13.58 2.26
CA ASN A 141 -3.09 14.64 3.27
C ASN A 141 -4.44 14.65 4.00
N ALA A 142 -4.59 15.55 4.97
CA ALA A 142 -5.78 15.66 5.82
C ALA A 142 -7.05 16.02 5.02
N GLU A 143 -6.89 16.68 3.87
CA GLU A 143 -7.96 17.06 2.94
C GLU A 143 -8.39 15.90 2.04
N GLY A 144 -7.69 14.76 2.08
CA GLY A 144 -7.95 13.60 1.24
C GLY A 144 -7.30 13.66 -0.14
N GLN A 145 -6.35 14.57 -0.37
CA GLN A 145 -5.59 14.66 -1.61
C GLN A 145 -4.33 13.79 -1.55
N ILE A 146 -4.08 13.08 -2.64
CA ILE A 146 -2.86 12.29 -2.84
C ILE A 146 -1.70 13.26 -3.01
N THR A 147 -0.71 13.20 -2.12
CA THR A 147 0.52 13.99 -2.21
C THR A 147 1.63 13.22 -2.92
N HIS A 148 1.71 11.90 -2.70
CA HIS A 148 2.75 11.06 -3.27
C HIS A 148 2.20 9.70 -3.71
N ILE A 149 2.78 9.17 -4.79
CA ILE A 149 2.50 7.84 -5.32
C ILE A 149 3.84 7.14 -5.58
N PHE A 150 4.03 5.96 -5.00
CA PHE A 150 5.18 5.09 -5.24
C PHE A 150 4.73 3.89 -6.08
N ASP A 151 4.91 3.92 -7.40
CA ASP A 151 4.51 2.86 -8.35
C ASP A 151 5.70 2.47 -9.28
N PRO A 152 6.45 1.39 -8.98
CA PRO A 152 6.30 0.51 -7.83
C PRO A 152 6.95 1.07 -6.55
N ALA A 153 6.37 0.75 -5.39
CA ALA A 153 7.00 1.02 -4.10
C ALA A 153 8.18 0.07 -3.85
N ARG A 154 9.18 0.53 -3.09
CA ARG A 154 10.29 -0.34 -2.66
C ARG A 154 9.81 -1.36 -1.63
N THR A 155 10.58 -2.43 -1.48
CA THR A 155 10.41 -3.37 -0.38
C THR A 155 11.28 -2.97 0.79
N LYS A 156 12.60 -2.83 0.59
CA LYS A 156 13.53 -2.27 1.58
C LYS A 156 13.69 -0.76 1.42
N GLY A 157 13.73 -0.02 2.53
CA GLY A 157 13.84 1.44 2.55
C GLY A 157 12.55 2.16 2.16
N HIS A 158 11.42 1.46 2.12
CA HIS A 158 10.12 2.03 1.84
C HIS A 158 9.63 2.94 2.96
N ALA A 159 9.97 2.63 4.21
CA ALA A 159 9.69 3.49 5.34
C ALA A 159 10.36 4.86 5.18
N GLN A 160 11.56 4.91 4.61
CA GLN A 160 12.23 6.18 4.35
C GLN A 160 11.53 6.96 3.22
N GLU A 161 11.07 6.28 2.15
CA GLU A 161 10.23 6.91 1.11
C GLU A 161 8.98 7.56 1.72
N VAL A 162 8.30 6.86 2.62
CA VAL A 162 7.11 7.38 3.33
C VAL A 162 7.47 8.56 4.23
N LEU A 163 8.56 8.47 5.01
CA LEU A 163 8.99 9.54 5.90
C LEU A 163 9.37 10.82 5.13
N ASP A 164 10.06 10.67 4.00
CA ASP A 164 10.45 11.80 3.15
C ASP A 164 9.20 12.49 2.57
N ALA A 165 8.25 11.71 2.04
CA ALA A 165 6.97 12.24 1.55
C ALA A 165 6.17 12.99 2.63
N LEU A 166 6.16 12.48 3.87
CA LEU A 166 5.49 13.14 5.00
C LEU A 166 6.19 14.44 5.45
N ASN A 167 7.50 14.59 5.21
CA ASN A 167 8.22 15.83 5.48
C ASN A 167 7.86 16.93 4.47
N GLU A 168 7.76 16.56 3.19
CA GLU A 168 7.46 17.51 2.10
C GLU A 168 6.04 18.06 2.23
N GLY A 169 5.08 17.22 2.61
CA GLY A 169 3.68 17.63 2.81
C GLY A 169 3.41 18.47 4.06
N ALA A 170 4.31 18.45 5.06
CA ALA A 170 4.16 19.22 6.30
C ALA A 170 4.64 20.68 6.18
N SER A 171 5.19 21.07 5.03
CA SER A 171 5.77 22.40 4.78
C SER A 171 4.86 23.33 3.96
N ALA A 172 3.58 22.96 3.77
CA ALA A 172 2.59 23.71 3.00
C ALA A 172 1.55 24.39 3.89
#